data_AF-A0A0E0F154-F1
#
_entry.id   AF-A0A0E0F154-F1
#
_cell.length_a   1.000
_cell.length_b   1.000
_cell.length_c   1.000
_cell.angle_alpha   90.00
_cell.angle_beta   90.00
_cell.angle_gamma   90.00
#
_symmetry.space_group_name_H-M   'P 1'
#
loop_
_entity.id
_entity.type
_entity.pdbx_description
1 polymer ?
#
loop_
_entity_poly.entity_id
_entity_poly.type
_entity_poly.pdbx_seq_one_letter_code
_entity_poly.pdbx_strand_id
1 'polypeptide(L)'
;MPISALLMDEERKNCLGARLTSGQDILCQQLILDPSYKVPILDAPSDGSDSNLLRKVARGICIISKSVKQDSSNLLIVFPPKSLEEQQIAAIRGLQLSSNLAVCPPGLFMVYLSTPCADTSTGKQYIKKAIDALFAPQASDSLEGHLEETSENNEDLRPTVIWSCVYVQEITELFADICPNEEFLPKKSAAVYADDDSDSAE
;
A
#
# COMPACT_ATOMS: atom_id res chain seq x y z
N MET A 1 24.43 -0.83 -4.43
CA MET A 1 25.13 -1.30 -5.63
C MET A 1 24.09 -1.82 -6.60
N PRO A 2 23.92 -1.21 -7.80
CA PRO A 2 22.92 -1.67 -8.76
C PRO A 2 23.36 -2.96 -9.47
N ILE A 3 22.40 -3.86 -9.69
CA ILE A 3 22.54 -5.09 -10.47
C ILE A 3 22.42 -4.74 -11.96
N SER A 4 23.30 -5.28 -12.80
CA SER A 4 23.29 -5.10 -14.26
C SER A 4 22.80 -6.32 -15.03
N ALA A 5 22.93 -7.54 -14.48
CA ALA A 5 22.46 -8.76 -15.14
C ALA A 5 22.20 -9.89 -14.12
N LEU A 6 21.41 -10.88 -14.53
CA LEU A 6 21.25 -12.15 -13.82
C LEU A 6 22.14 -13.21 -14.45
N LEU A 7 22.74 -14.04 -13.62
CA LEU A 7 23.52 -15.20 -14.03
C LEU A 7 22.58 -16.41 -14.05
N MET A 8 22.49 -17.10 -15.18
CA MET A 8 21.60 -18.24 -15.38
C MET A 8 22.43 -19.46 -15.81
N ASP A 9 22.04 -20.64 -15.33
CA ASP A 9 22.56 -21.92 -15.81
C ASP A 9 21.84 -22.30 -17.12
N GLU A 10 22.59 -22.54 -18.19
CA GLU A 10 22.02 -22.89 -19.50
C GLU A 10 21.37 -24.28 -19.52
N GLU A 11 21.84 -25.24 -18.73
CA GLU A 11 21.31 -26.61 -18.70
C GLU A 11 20.11 -26.72 -17.76
N ARG A 12 20.24 -26.15 -16.55
CA ARG A 12 19.25 -26.29 -15.47
C ARG A 12 18.19 -25.20 -15.48
N LYS A 13 18.39 -24.14 -16.27
CA LYS A 13 17.51 -22.95 -16.34
C LYS A 13 17.23 -22.32 -14.98
N ASN A 14 18.14 -22.46 -14.01
CA ASN A 14 18.05 -21.84 -12.70
C ASN A 14 18.97 -20.63 -12.59
N CYS A 15 18.59 -19.67 -11.73
CA CYS A 15 19.42 -18.51 -11.45
C CYS A 15 20.58 -18.90 -10.53
N LEU A 16 21.80 -18.56 -10.94
CA LEU A 16 23.04 -18.81 -10.19
C LEU A 16 23.48 -17.60 -9.35
N GLY A 17 22.98 -16.40 -9.69
CA GLY A 17 23.47 -15.17 -9.11
C GLY A 17 23.13 -13.92 -9.89
N ALA A 18 23.80 -12.83 -9.56
CA ALA A 18 23.66 -11.53 -10.21
C ALA A 18 25.03 -10.90 -10.45
N ARG A 19 25.15 -10.18 -11.58
CA ARG A 19 26.29 -9.32 -11.89
C ARG A 19 25.99 -7.90 -11.46
N LEU A 20 26.90 -7.32 -10.71
CA LEU A 20 26.86 -5.91 -10.34
C LEU A 20 27.32 -5.03 -11.51
N THR A 21 26.89 -3.77 -11.49
CA THR A 21 27.39 -2.72 -12.40
C THR A 21 28.90 -2.50 -12.37
N SER A 22 29.58 -2.92 -11.29
CA SER A 22 31.04 -2.94 -11.21
C SER A 22 31.69 -4.06 -12.05
N GLY A 23 30.89 -4.98 -12.60
CA GLY A 23 31.35 -6.20 -13.26
C GLY A 23 31.57 -7.39 -12.32
N GLN A 24 31.42 -7.20 -11.00
CA GLN A 24 31.56 -8.29 -10.04
C GLN A 24 30.35 -9.24 -10.07
N ASP A 25 30.65 -10.55 -10.04
CA ASP A 25 29.64 -11.59 -9.93
C ASP A 25 29.41 -12.00 -8.47
N ILE A 26 28.14 -12.10 -8.09
CA ILE A 26 27.69 -12.59 -6.78
C ILE A 26 26.82 -13.82 -7.00
N LEU A 27 27.23 -14.95 -6.43
CA LEU A 27 26.50 -16.21 -6.52
C LEU A 27 25.54 -16.38 -5.34
N CYS A 28 24.36 -16.94 -5.58
CA CYS A 28 23.35 -17.20 -4.56
C CYS A 28 22.52 -18.44 -4.88
N GLN A 29 22.00 -19.10 -3.84
CA GLN A 29 21.04 -20.20 -4.01
C GLN A 29 19.62 -19.68 -4.26
N GLN A 30 19.27 -18.54 -3.66
CA GLN A 30 17.97 -17.90 -3.78
C GLN A 30 18.17 -16.42 -4.06
N LEU A 31 17.39 -15.90 -5.01
CA LEU A 31 17.40 -14.49 -5.39
C LEU A 31 15.99 -13.92 -5.19
N ILE A 32 15.89 -12.91 -4.33
CA ILE A 32 14.63 -12.19 -4.10
C ILE A 32 14.68 -10.90 -4.89
N LEU A 33 13.72 -10.74 -5.82
CA LEU A 33 13.56 -9.53 -6.61
C LEU A 33 12.19 -8.93 -6.34
N ASP A 34 12.14 -7.60 -6.30
CA ASP A 34 10.86 -6.90 -6.32
C ASP A 34 10.17 -7.16 -7.68
N PRO A 35 8.83 -7.33 -7.73
CA PRO A 35 8.10 -7.59 -8.98
C PRO A 35 8.32 -6.54 -10.08
N SER A 36 8.80 -5.33 -9.75
CA SER A 36 9.16 -4.32 -10.74
C SER A 36 10.35 -4.72 -11.63
N TYR A 37 11.19 -5.67 -11.20
CA TYR A 37 12.28 -6.20 -12.01
C TYR A 37 11.74 -7.21 -13.01
N LYS A 38 11.72 -6.82 -14.29
CA LYS A 38 11.39 -7.74 -15.37
C LYS A 38 12.53 -8.71 -15.61
N VAL A 39 12.46 -9.87 -14.99
CA VAL A 39 13.31 -11.00 -15.35
C VAL A 39 12.70 -11.67 -16.59
N PRO A 40 13.46 -11.88 -17.67
CA PRO A 40 13.03 -12.76 -18.74
C PRO A 40 12.99 -14.18 -18.19
N ILE A 41 11.85 -14.58 -17.62
CA ILE A 41 11.61 -15.97 -17.26
C ILE A 41 11.22 -16.68 -18.56
N LEU A 42 12.00 -17.69 -18.93
CA LEU A 42 11.67 -18.59 -20.03
C LEU A 42 10.42 -19.38 -19.62
N ASP A 43 9.38 -19.34 -20.44
CA ASP A 43 8.08 -20.00 -20.25
C ASP A 43 8.21 -21.36 -19.53
N ALA A 44 7.87 -21.39 -18.24
CA ALA A 44 7.45 -22.63 -17.61
C ALA A 44 6.04 -22.93 -18.13
N PRO A 45 5.72 -24.17 -18.53
CA PRO A 45 4.35 -24.51 -18.88
C PRO A 45 3.52 -24.35 -17.62
N SER A 46 2.79 -23.24 -17.53
CA SER A 46 1.74 -23.08 -16.53
C SER A 46 0.69 -24.12 -16.85
N ASP A 47 0.69 -25.21 -16.08
CA ASP A 47 -0.44 -26.11 -16.04
C ASP A 47 -1.68 -25.25 -15.76
N GLY A 48 -2.75 -25.47 -16.52
CA GLY A 48 -3.92 -24.58 -16.65
C GLY A 48 -4.78 -24.48 -15.39
N SER A 49 -4.18 -24.15 -14.25
CA SER A 49 -4.82 -23.87 -12.98
C SER A 49 -4.45 -22.44 -12.59
N ASP A 50 -5.48 -21.60 -12.45
CA ASP A 50 -5.49 -20.18 -12.07
C ASP A 50 -4.72 -19.86 -10.77
N SER A 51 -3.41 -20.09 -10.74
CA SER A 51 -2.58 -20.10 -9.52
C SER A 51 -1.74 -18.83 -9.42
N ASN A 52 -2.46 -17.75 -9.10
CA ASN A 52 -2.06 -16.54 -8.38
C ASN A 52 -2.89 -15.40 -8.96
N LEU A 53 -4.14 -15.27 -8.50
CA LEU A 53 -4.95 -14.08 -8.74
C LEU A 53 -4.17 -12.88 -8.19
N LEU A 54 -3.40 -12.25 -9.06
CA LEU A 54 -2.54 -11.12 -8.77
C LEU A 54 -3.36 -10.06 -8.04
N ARG A 55 -3.18 -10.00 -6.72
CA ARG A 55 -4.09 -9.24 -5.87
C ARG A 55 -3.76 -7.78 -6.05
N LYS A 56 -4.65 -7.04 -6.70
CA LYS A 56 -4.48 -5.60 -6.92
C LYS A 56 -5.15 -4.81 -5.81
N VAL A 57 -4.55 -3.68 -5.47
CA VAL A 57 -5.11 -2.70 -4.55
C VAL A 57 -5.08 -1.34 -5.21
N ALA A 58 -6.24 -0.71 -5.32
CA ALA A 58 -6.35 0.69 -5.69
C ALA A 58 -6.07 1.55 -4.46
N ARG A 59 -5.24 2.59 -4.67
CA ARG A 59 -4.80 3.51 -3.63
C ARG A 59 -5.05 4.95 -4.07
N GLY A 60 -5.47 5.78 -3.13
CA GLY A 60 -5.61 7.22 -3.28
C GLY A 60 -4.79 7.93 -2.22
N ILE A 61 -4.11 9.01 -2.59
CA ILE A 61 -3.43 9.90 -1.65
C ILE A 61 -3.98 11.30 -1.92
N CYS A 62 -4.49 11.96 -0.89
CA CYS A 62 -4.95 13.34 -0.95
C CYS A 62 -4.22 14.19 0.10
N ILE A 63 -3.85 15.42 -0.25
CA ILE A 63 -3.46 16.46 0.68
C ILE A 63 -4.64 17.43 0.82
N ILE A 64 -5.10 17.64 2.05
CA ILE A 64 -6.28 18.46 2.34
C ILE A 64 -5.96 19.59 3.33
N SER A 65 -6.69 20.70 3.21
CA SER A 65 -6.47 21.92 3.99
C SER A 65 -7.02 21.90 5.42
N LYS A 66 -7.98 21.00 5.69
CA LYS A 66 -8.67 20.87 6.98
C LYS A 66 -8.93 19.39 7.28
N SER A 67 -9.17 19.04 8.52
CA SER A 67 -9.58 17.67 8.87
C SER A 67 -11.00 17.39 8.40
N VAL A 68 -11.27 16.15 7.94
CA VAL A 68 -12.62 15.65 7.59
C VAL A 68 -13.60 15.80 8.75
N LYS A 69 -13.13 15.59 9.98
CA LYS A 69 -13.89 15.85 11.20
C LYS A 69 -13.20 16.93 12.03
N GLN A 70 -13.95 17.93 12.46
CA GLN A 70 -13.41 19.02 13.29
C GLN A 70 -12.62 18.47 14.49
N ASP A 71 -11.51 19.15 14.80
CA ASP A 71 -10.60 18.88 15.92
C ASP A 71 -10.01 17.45 15.99
N SER A 72 -10.05 16.73 14.87
CA SER A 72 -9.50 15.38 14.78
C SER A 72 -8.18 15.38 14.02
N SER A 73 -7.13 14.84 14.63
CA SER A 73 -5.81 14.74 13.99
C SER A 73 -5.71 13.54 13.04
N ASN A 74 -6.02 12.35 13.57
CA ASN A 74 -5.87 11.08 12.86
C ASN A 74 -7.21 10.34 12.89
N LEU A 75 -7.70 9.90 11.72
CA LEU A 75 -9.03 9.30 11.58
C LEU A 75 -8.98 8.10 10.65
N LEU A 76 -9.69 7.04 11.01
CA LEU A 76 -10.03 5.97 10.09
C LEU A 76 -11.48 6.14 9.64
N ILE A 77 -11.66 6.28 8.33
CA ILE A 77 -12.93 6.38 7.63
C ILE A 77 -13.11 5.07 6.87
N VAL A 78 -14.32 4.50 6.95
CA VAL A 78 -14.65 3.26 6.25
C VAL A 78 -15.91 3.49 5.44
N PHE A 79 -15.82 3.25 4.13
CA PHE A 79 -16.97 3.10 3.25
C PHE A 79 -17.29 1.60 3.16
N PRO A 80 -18.38 1.11 3.79
CA PRO A 80 -18.77 -0.28 3.71
C PRO A 80 -19.00 -0.73 2.26
N PRO A 81 -18.94 -2.04 1.95
CA PRO A 81 -19.37 -2.56 0.66
C PRO A 81 -20.74 -2.00 0.27
N LYS A 82 -20.91 -1.67 -1.01
CA LYS A 82 -22.14 -1.13 -1.60
C LYS A 82 -22.58 0.26 -1.12
N SER A 83 -21.77 0.96 -0.32
CA SER A 83 -22.14 2.30 0.20
C SER A 83 -21.92 3.42 -0.81
N LEU A 84 -20.95 3.29 -1.71
CA LEU A 84 -20.73 4.27 -2.79
C LEU A 84 -21.28 3.78 -4.13
N GLU A 85 -21.21 2.47 -4.41
CA GLU A 85 -21.61 1.86 -5.68
C GLU A 85 -22.11 0.44 -5.47
N GLU A 86 -23.14 -0.01 -6.19
CA GLU A 86 -23.68 -1.37 -6.04
C GLU A 86 -22.66 -2.48 -6.32
N GLN A 87 -21.74 -2.23 -7.26
CA GLN A 87 -20.69 -3.18 -7.66
C GLN A 87 -19.52 -3.19 -6.67
N GLN A 88 -19.48 -2.28 -5.70
CA GLN A 88 -18.42 -2.20 -4.69
C GLN A 88 -18.52 -3.37 -3.69
N ILE A 89 -17.81 -4.46 -3.96
CA ILE A 89 -17.83 -5.67 -3.12
C ILE A 89 -16.97 -5.57 -1.86
N ALA A 90 -15.98 -4.67 -1.83
CA ALA A 90 -15.04 -4.52 -0.72
C ALA A 90 -15.16 -3.14 -0.05
N ALA A 91 -14.79 -3.05 1.22
CA ALA A 91 -14.75 -1.78 1.93
C ALA A 91 -13.59 -0.91 1.42
N ILE A 92 -13.85 0.39 1.24
CA ILE A 92 -12.80 1.38 1.00
C ILE A 92 -12.43 1.99 2.34
N ARG A 93 -11.14 1.99 2.68
CA ARG A 93 -10.63 2.55 3.92
C ARG A 93 -9.86 3.82 3.63
N GLY A 94 -10.21 4.92 4.28
CA GLY A 94 -9.48 6.19 4.26
C GLY A 94 -8.82 6.44 5.61
N LEU A 95 -7.51 6.61 5.64
CA LEU A 95 -6.75 6.98 6.82
C LEU A 95 -6.29 8.42 6.69
N GLN A 96 -6.90 9.32 7.45
CA GLN A 96 -6.42 10.70 7.59
C GLN A 96 -5.32 10.76 8.65
N LEU A 97 -4.25 11.47 8.35
CA LEU A 97 -3.12 11.72 9.24
C LEU A 97 -2.72 13.19 9.19
N SER A 98 -2.40 13.77 10.36
CA SER A 98 -1.94 15.16 10.45
C SER A 98 -0.42 15.26 10.55
N SER A 99 0.08 16.50 10.54
CA SER A 99 1.49 16.82 10.74
C SER A 99 2.10 16.31 12.05
N ASN A 100 1.29 15.92 13.04
CA ASN A 100 1.79 15.33 14.30
C ASN A 100 2.51 13.99 14.10
N LEU A 101 2.32 13.33 12.95
CA LEU A 101 3.02 12.11 12.54
C LEU A 101 4.14 12.36 11.51
N ALA A 102 4.50 13.63 11.25
CA ALA A 102 5.51 14.02 10.27
C ALA A 102 5.26 13.50 8.83
N VAL A 103 3.99 13.31 8.45
CA VAL A 103 3.59 12.87 7.09
C VAL A 103 3.24 14.01 6.14
N CYS A 104 3.02 15.22 6.67
CA CYS A 104 2.71 16.42 5.90
C CYS A 104 3.06 17.70 6.71
N PRO A 105 3.17 18.88 6.06
CA PRO A 105 3.44 20.15 6.76
C PRO A 105 2.35 20.56 7.76
N PRO A 106 2.68 21.40 8.77
CA PRO A 106 1.68 21.96 9.69
C PRO A 106 0.53 22.66 8.98
N GLY A 107 -0.69 22.49 9.51
CA GLY A 107 -1.91 23.04 8.92
C GLY A 107 -2.50 22.21 7.77
N LEU A 108 -1.82 21.14 7.32
CA LEU A 108 -2.31 20.22 6.31
C LEU A 108 -2.57 18.82 6.89
N PHE A 109 -3.29 18.01 6.12
CA PHE A 109 -3.55 16.61 6.42
C PHE A 109 -3.33 15.75 5.17
N MET A 110 -2.84 14.53 5.37
CA MET A 110 -2.76 13.51 4.32
C MET A 110 -3.89 12.51 4.52
N VAL A 111 -4.65 12.20 3.47
CA VAL A 111 -5.63 11.10 3.47
C VAL A 111 -5.17 10.02 2.53
N TYR A 112 -5.01 8.82 3.09
CA TYR A 112 -4.64 7.62 2.37
C TYR A 112 -5.84 6.69 2.21
N LEU A 113 -6.33 6.52 0.99
CA LEU A 113 -7.43 5.63 0.66
C LEU A 113 -6.93 4.31 0.07
N SER A 114 -7.57 3.20 0.40
CA SER A 114 -7.28 1.91 -0.22
C SER A 114 -8.50 1.00 -0.31
N THR A 115 -8.56 0.21 -1.38
CA THR A 115 -9.50 -0.91 -1.55
C THR A 115 -8.85 -2.00 -2.41
N PRO A 116 -9.04 -3.30 -2.10
CA PRO A 116 -8.71 -4.34 -3.05
C PRO A 116 -9.57 -4.17 -4.32
N CYS A 117 -9.01 -4.52 -5.47
CA CYS A 117 -9.70 -4.51 -6.75
C CYS A 117 -9.19 -5.64 -7.64
N ALA A 118 -10.06 -6.18 -8.50
CA ALA A 118 -9.65 -7.12 -9.54
C ALA A 118 -9.16 -6.38 -10.80
N ASP A 119 -9.85 -5.30 -11.14
CA ASP A 119 -9.55 -4.47 -12.30
C ASP A 119 -9.01 -3.08 -11.89
N THR A 120 -8.04 -2.60 -12.67
CA THR A 120 -7.38 -1.31 -12.45
C THR A 120 -8.35 -0.14 -12.63
N SER A 121 -9.20 -0.17 -13.65
CA SER A 121 -10.09 0.95 -13.96
C SER A 121 -11.18 1.09 -12.89
N THR A 122 -11.82 -0.02 -12.52
CA THR A 122 -12.86 -0.07 -11.48
C THR A 122 -12.31 0.33 -10.11
N GLY A 123 -11.12 -0.17 -9.75
CA GLY A 123 -10.47 0.20 -8.48
C GLY A 123 -10.20 1.71 -8.38
N LYS A 124 -9.67 2.32 -9.44
CA LYS A 124 -9.45 3.78 -9.48
C LYS A 124 -10.76 4.56 -9.40
N GLN A 125 -11.83 4.06 -10.01
CA GLN A 125 -13.14 4.69 -9.96
C GLN A 125 -13.71 4.72 -8.53
N TYR A 126 -13.62 3.61 -7.79
CA TYR A 126 -14.05 3.57 -6.39
C TYR A 126 -13.29 4.54 -5.50
N ILE A 127 -11.97 4.65 -5.68
CA ILE A 127 -11.16 5.62 -4.94
C ILE A 127 -11.59 7.06 -5.27
N LYS A 128 -11.85 7.39 -6.54
CA LYS A 128 -12.34 8.72 -6.93
C LYS A 128 -13.70 9.03 -6.31
N LYS A 129 -14.64 8.09 -6.36
CA LYS A 129 -15.96 8.26 -5.73
C LYS A 129 -15.85 8.47 -4.22
N ALA A 130 -14.91 7.80 -3.55
CA ALA A 130 -14.65 8.03 -2.13
C ALA A 130 -14.06 9.43 -1.87
N ILE A 131 -13.15 9.90 -2.71
CA ILE A 131 -12.59 11.27 -2.65
C ILE A 131 -13.73 12.28 -2.85
N ASP A 132 -14.57 12.09 -3.86
CA ASP A 132 -15.71 12.97 -4.14
C ASP A 132 -16.70 12.96 -2.97
N ALA A 133 -17.02 11.78 -2.42
CA ALA A 133 -17.87 11.63 -1.24
C ALA A 133 -17.28 12.24 0.04
N LEU A 134 -15.97 12.47 0.12
CA LEU A 134 -15.32 13.16 1.25
C LEU A 134 -15.11 14.65 1.04
N PHE A 135 -14.90 15.10 -0.20
CA PHE A 135 -14.41 16.47 -0.45
C PHE A 135 -15.15 17.29 -1.52
N ALA A 136 -15.99 16.70 -2.38
CA ALA A 136 -16.71 17.47 -3.39
C ALA A 136 -17.72 18.45 -2.76
N PRO A 137 -17.93 19.66 -3.31
CA PRO A 137 -19.03 20.51 -2.88
C PRO A 137 -20.36 19.76 -3.06
N GLN A 138 -21.24 19.78 -2.06
CA GLN A 138 -22.62 19.33 -2.30
C GLN A 138 -23.27 20.42 -3.15
N ALA A 139 -23.83 20.06 -4.31
CA ALA A 139 -24.69 20.99 -5.02
C ALA A 139 -25.85 21.34 -4.08
N SER A 140 -26.06 22.62 -3.81
CA SER A 140 -27.24 23.09 -3.12
C SER A 140 -28.45 22.67 -3.97
N ASP A 141 -29.17 21.63 -3.56
CA ASP A 141 -30.51 21.38 -4.08
C ASP A 141 -31.39 22.53 -3.57
N SER A 142 -31.47 23.59 -4.37
CA SER A 142 -32.41 24.67 -4.19
C SER A 142 -33.82 24.12 -4.45
N LEU A 143 -34.50 23.69 -3.39
CA LEU A 143 -35.96 23.69 -3.40
C LEU A 143 -36.43 24.91 -2.61
N GLU A 144 -36.91 25.89 -3.36
CA GLU A 144 -37.52 27.13 -2.87
C GLU A 144 -38.65 26.84 -1.88
N GLY A 145 -38.64 27.53 -0.74
CA GLY A 145 -39.77 27.52 0.19
C GLY A 145 -39.48 28.04 1.60
N HIS A 146 -39.35 29.37 1.72
CA HIS A 146 -39.74 30.15 2.91
C HIS A 146 -39.01 29.95 4.26
N LEU A 147 -38.06 30.84 4.58
CA LEU A 147 -38.19 31.99 5.51
C LEU A 147 -36.79 32.38 6.05
N GLU A 148 -36.53 33.68 6.07
CA GLU A 148 -35.31 34.29 6.59
C GLU A 148 -35.16 34.06 8.10
N GLU A 149 -34.05 33.46 8.51
CA GLU A 149 -33.39 33.76 9.79
C GLU A 149 -31.91 33.34 9.68
N THR A 150 -31.04 34.34 9.68
CA THR A 150 -29.59 34.33 9.94
C THR A 150 -28.94 32.95 10.09
N SER A 151 -28.42 32.38 8.99
CA SER A 151 -27.45 31.27 9.08
C SER A 151 -26.14 31.71 8.46
N GLU A 152 -25.13 31.84 9.30
CA GLU A 152 -23.75 32.10 8.90
C GLU A 152 -23.32 31.03 7.88
N ASN A 153 -22.65 31.46 6.82
CA ASN A 153 -22.18 30.66 5.68
C ASN A 153 -21.65 29.26 6.09
N ASN A 154 -22.47 28.23 5.92
CA ASN A 154 -22.07 26.82 6.10
C ASN A 154 -21.27 26.26 4.90
N GLU A 155 -20.80 27.12 3.98
CA GLU A 155 -19.99 26.70 2.84
C GLU A 155 -18.56 26.28 3.21
N ASP A 156 -18.15 26.47 4.48
CA ASP A 156 -16.75 26.43 4.91
C ASP A 156 -16.32 25.16 5.67
N LEU A 157 -17.23 24.20 5.86
CA LEU A 157 -17.00 23.03 6.74
C LEU A 157 -16.22 21.89 6.07
N ARG A 158 -16.28 21.75 4.74
CA ARG A 158 -15.69 20.60 4.04
C ARG A 158 -14.21 20.86 3.69
N PRO A 159 -13.30 19.89 3.91
CA PRO A 159 -11.91 20.07 3.53
C PRO A 159 -11.73 20.26 2.02
N THR A 160 -10.87 21.20 1.63
CA THR A 160 -10.45 21.38 0.24
C THR A 160 -9.31 20.42 -0.08
N VAL A 161 -9.40 19.71 -1.21
CA VAL A 161 -8.27 18.91 -1.74
C VAL A 161 -7.30 19.84 -2.46
N ILE A 162 -6.08 19.92 -1.95
CA ILE A 162 -4.98 20.71 -2.53
C ILE A 162 -4.28 19.89 -3.63
N TRP A 163 -4.12 18.59 -3.38
CA TRP A 163 -3.48 17.68 -4.31
C TRP A 163 -4.03 16.27 -4.13
N SER A 164 -4.14 15.50 -5.22
CA SER A 164 -4.49 14.09 -5.15
C SER A 164 -3.77 13.25 -6.21
N CYS A 165 -3.55 11.98 -5.88
CA CYS A 165 -3.02 10.96 -6.78
C CYS A 165 -3.74 9.64 -6.56
N VAL A 166 -4.05 8.93 -7.65
CA VAL A 166 -4.74 7.63 -7.62
C VAL A 166 -3.98 6.64 -8.50
N TYR A 167 -3.59 5.51 -7.92
CA TYR A 167 -2.85 4.45 -8.61
C TYR A 167 -3.32 3.07 -8.16
N VAL A 168 -2.85 2.03 -8.86
CA VAL A 168 -3.14 0.63 -8.53
C VAL A 168 -1.79 -0.06 -8.38
N GLN A 169 -1.69 -0.91 -7.36
CA GLN A 169 -0.50 -1.66 -7.03
C GLN A 169 -0.85 -3.15 -6.96
N GLU A 170 0.02 -3.98 -7.54
CA GLU A 170 -0.03 -5.43 -7.41
C GLU A 170 0.64 -5.87 -6.10
N ILE A 171 0.06 -6.87 -5.43
CA ILE A 171 0.55 -7.44 -4.18
C ILE A 171 1.02 -8.86 -4.45
N THR A 172 2.22 -9.16 -3.96
CA THR A 172 2.85 -10.48 -4.05
C THR A 172 3.16 -10.97 -2.64
N GLU A 173 2.82 -12.23 -2.36
CA GLU A 173 3.25 -12.94 -1.15
C GLU A 173 4.46 -13.81 -1.54
N LEU A 174 5.50 -13.86 -0.72
CA LEU A 174 6.79 -14.44 -1.14
C LEU A 174 7.37 -15.46 -0.15
N PHE A 175 7.17 -15.26 1.15
CA PHE A 175 7.88 -16.04 2.16
C PHE A 175 7.53 -17.54 2.12
N ALA A 176 6.25 -17.86 2.00
CA ALA A 176 5.79 -19.25 1.96
C ALA A 176 6.34 -20.03 0.75
N ASP A 177 6.58 -19.33 -0.37
CA ASP A 177 7.12 -19.92 -1.59
C ASP A 177 8.63 -20.18 -1.49
N ILE A 178 9.36 -19.31 -0.77
CA ILE A 178 10.84 -19.38 -0.67
C ILE A 178 11.30 -20.31 0.46
N CYS A 179 10.62 -20.25 1.61
CA CYS A 179 10.98 -20.99 2.82
C CYS A 179 9.78 -21.81 3.29
N PRO A 180 9.40 -22.88 2.57
CA PRO A 180 8.26 -23.69 2.97
C PRO A 180 8.55 -24.36 4.32
N ASN A 181 7.59 -24.24 5.25
CA ASN A 181 7.64 -24.82 6.60
C ASN A 181 8.62 -24.15 7.59
N GLU A 182 9.21 -23.01 7.25
CA GLU A 182 9.99 -22.21 8.20
C GLU A 182 9.10 -21.24 8.99
N GLU A 183 9.50 -20.92 10.22
CA GLU A 183 8.81 -19.89 11.02
C GLU A 183 9.11 -18.49 10.41
N PHE A 184 8.07 -17.69 10.22
CA PHE A 184 8.24 -16.33 9.70
C PHE A 184 8.71 -15.37 10.80
N LEU A 185 9.92 -14.84 10.66
CA LEU A 185 10.54 -13.89 11.60
C LEU A 185 10.53 -14.38 13.07
N PRO A 186 11.16 -15.54 13.36
CA PRO A 186 11.23 -16.05 14.72
C PRO A 186 11.97 -15.06 15.61
N LYS A 187 11.57 -14.98 16.88
CA LYS A 187 12.29 -14.15 17.86
C LYS A 187 13.73 -14.64 17.95
N LYS A 188 14.69 -13.71 17.88
CA LYS A 188 16.11 -14.06 18.11
C LYS A 188 16.26 -14.73 19.48
N SER A 189 16.83 -15.93 19.51
CA SER A 189 17.28 -16.53 20.76
C SER A 189 18.38 -15.64 21.36
N ALA A 190 18.29 -15.36 22.66
CA ALA A 190 19.34 -14.64 23.37
C ALA A 190 20.63 -15.48 23.29
N ALA A 191 21.76 -14.82 23.03
CA ALA A 191 23.06 -15.48 23.13
C ALA A 191 23.22 -15.97 24.57
N VAL A 192 23.31 -17.28 24.76
CA VAL A 192 23.83 -17.86 25.99
C VAL A 192 25.32 -17.50 25.98
N TYR A 193 25.69 -16.41 26.66
CA TYR A 193 27.07 -16.23 27.04
C TYR A 193 27.39 -17.45 27.91
N ALA A 194 28.26 -18.31 27.41
CA ALA A 194 28.85 -19.34 28.25
C ALA A 194 29.54 -18.59 29.39
N ASP A 195 29.05 -18.78 30.61
CA ASP A 195 29.81 -18.42 31.80
C ASP A 195 31.09 -19.25 31.72
N ASP A 196 32.14 -18.60 31.22
CA ASP A 196 33.51 -19.07 31.26
C ASP A 196 33.93 -18.93 32.71
N ASP A 197 33.53 -19.90 33.54
CA ASP A 197 34.03 -20.12 34.90
C ASP A 197 35.51 -20.51 34.80
N SER A 198 36.33 -19.54 34.41
CA SER A 198 37.77 -19.52 34.65
C SER A 198 38.00 -19.14 36.11
N ASP A 199 37.65 -20.04 37.03
CA ASP A 199 38.14 -19.94 38.40
C ASP A 199 39.56 -20.49 38.46
N SER A 200 40.51 -19.56 38.35
CA SER A 200 41.92 -19.77 38.69
C SER A 200 42.15 -19.37 40.15
N ALA A 201 42.24 -20.35 41.05
CA ALA A 201 42.97 -20.37 42.33
C ALA A 201 42.67 -21.74 42.99
N GLU A 202 43.60 -22.56 43.46
CA GLU A 202 44.91 -22.32 44.09
C GLU A 202 45.98 -23.35 43.64
#